data_AF-A0A127QHS0-F1
#
_entry.id   AF-A0A127QHS0-F1
#
_cell.length_a   1.000
_cell.length_b   1.000
_cell.length_c   1.000
_cell.angle_alpha   90.00
_cell.angle_beta   90.00
_cell.angle_gamma   90.00
#
_symmetry.space_group_name_H-M   'P 1'
#
loop_
_entity.id
_entity.type
_entity.pdbx_description
1 polymer ?
#
loop_
_entity_poly.entity_id
_entity_poly.type
_entity_poly.pdbx_seq_one_letter_code
_entity_poly.pdbx_strand_id
1 'polypeptide(L)'
;MKINDHRPMQMTVSSRKNGMPNKFQVVLDVQKAHFLSDKTKCYEWRIDQLDRMEQMLRNHQEEFCAALYQDFGKPSFEQLFEITVPLGNVKYYRENLRELMAPQPVAIPKGLEATGNSGLILKEPYGATLVIGPFNAPILLLLDPAIAALAAGNTVVLKPANTTPATAALFQKFVPQ
;
A
#
# COMPACT_ATOMS: atom_id res chain seq x y z
N MET A 1 -28.90 -13.26 38.83
CA MET A 1 -27.66 -12.45 38.89
C MET A 1 -27.41 -11.91 37.49
N LYS A 2 -27.78 -10.65 37.22
CA LYS A 2 -27.70 -10.04 35.89
C LYS A 2 -26.29 -9.46 35.71
N ILE A 3 -25.57 -9.91 34.70
CA ILE A 3 -24.31 -9.29 34.26
C ILE A 3 -24.55 -8.80 32.83
N ASN A 4 -24.82 -7.52 32.70
CA ASN A 4 -24.71 -6.78 31.45
C ASN A 4 -24.11 -5.43 31.84
N ASP A 5 -22.84 -5.23 31.50
CA ASP A 5 -22.25 -3.89 31.49
C ASP A 5 -21.12 -3.86 30.45
N HIS A 6 -21.52 -3.81 29.18
CA HIS A 6 -20.64 -3.44 28.08
C HIS A 6 -20.39 -1.94 28.15
N ARG A 7 -19.28 -1.54 28.79
CA ARG A 7 -18.74 -0.20 28.62
C ARG A 7 -17.93 -0.13 27.32
N PRO A 8 -18.25 0.77 26.37
CA PRO A 8 -17.39 1.00 25.22
C PRO A 8 -16.09 1.66 25.68
N MET A 9 -14.95 1.15 25.21
CA MET A 9 -13.65 1.81 25.32
C MET A 9 -13.73 3.15 24.57
N GLN A 10 -13.92 4.25 25.30
CA GLN A 10 -13.67 5.58 24.76
C GLN A 10 -12.16 5.74 24.59
N MET A 11 -11.70 5.58 23.34
CA MET A 11 -10.38 6.04 22.92
C MET A 11 -10.39 7.57 22.93
N THR A 12 -10.07 8.16 24.09
CA THR A 12 -9.80 9.60 24.19
C THR A 12 -8.54 9.92 23.39
N VAL A 13 -8.72 10.34 22.14
CA VAL A 13 -7.69 11.02 21.36
C VAL A 13 -7.42 12.35 22.05
N SER A 14 -6.30 12.42 22.78
CA SER A 14 -5.78 13.66 23.34
C SER A 14 -5.57 14.66 22.21
N SER A 15 -6.45 15.65 22.14
CA SER A 15 -6.42 16.77 21.21
C SER A 15 -5.20 17.65 21.52
N ARG A 16 -4.07 17.43 20.84
CA ARG A 16 -3.04 18.47 20.73
C ARG A 16 -3.62 19.63 19.92
N LYS A 17 -4.11 20.67 20.60
CA LYS A 17 -4.33 22.00 20.00
C LYS A 17 -3.01 22.77 20.05
N ASN A 18 -2.72 23.49 18.96
CA ASN A 18 -1.57 24.37 18.68
C ASN A 18 -0.37 23.73 17.96
N GLY A 19 -0.63 23.15 16.79
CA GLY A 19 0.37 22.93 15.74
C GLY A 19 -0.08 23.59 14.45
N MET A 20 0.86 24.14 13.68
CA MET A 20 0.63 24.63 12.31
C MET A 20 -0.25 23.64 11.54
N PRO A 21 -1.27 24.09 10.77
CA PRO A 21 -2.17 23.17 10.08
C PRO A 21 -1.35 22.22 9.20
N ASN A 22 -1.53 20.91 9.41
CA ASN A 22 -0.86 19.90 8.61
C ASN A 22 -1.39 20.02 7.18
N LYS A 23 -0.57 20.60 6.28
CA LYS A 23 -0.94 20.78 4.87
C LYS A 23 -1.24 19.48 4.12
N PHE A 24 -0.86 18.33 4.68
CA PHE A 24 -1.12 17.00 4.13
C PHE A 24 -2.36 16.31 4.75
N GLN A 25 -3.05 16.98 5.68
CA GLN A 25 -4.21 16.42 6.38
C GLN A 25 -5.30 15.99 5.39
N VAL A 26 -5.56 16.81 4.37
CA VAL A 26 -6.55 16.52 3.32
C VAL A 26 -6.25 15.21 2.59
N VAL A 27 -5.00 15.00 2.18
CA VAL A 27 -4.59 13.76 1.47
C VAL A 27 -4.80 12.55 2.38
N LEU A 28 -4.41 12.64 3.65
CA LEU A 28 -4.59 11.55 4.61
C LEU A 28 -6.08 11.23 4.84
N ASP A 29 -6.92 12.26 4.98
CA ASP A 29 -8.34 12.08 5.26
C ASP A 29 -9.07 11.46 4.07
N VAL A 30 -8.71 11.84 2.83
CA VAL A 30 -9.23 11.20 1.61
C VAL A 30 -8.88 9.71 1.58
N GLN A 31 -7.63 9.34 1.87
CA GLN A 31 -7.23 7.93 1.87
C GLN A 31 -7.91 7.12 2.99
N LYS A 32 -8.11 7.72 4.17
CA LYS A 32 -8.86 7.09 5.27
C LYS A 32 -10.33 6.92 4.92
N ALA A 33 -10.98 7.95 4.37
CA ALA A 33 -12.38 7.88 3.99
C ALA A 33 -12.62 6.83 2.89
N HIS A 34 -11.72 6.75 1.90
CA HIS A 34 -11.80 5.72 0.86
C HIS A 34 -11.62 4.32 1.42
N PHE A 35 -10.65 4.11 2.33
CA PHE A 35 -10.48 2.84 3.02
C PHE A 35 -11.73 2.43 3.82
N LEU A 36 -12.30 3.35 4.60
CA LEU A 36 -13.50 3.11 5.41
C LEU A 36 -14.78 2.86 4.59
N SER A 37 -14.73 3.06 3.27
CA SER A 37 -15.83 2.70 2.37
C SER A 37 -15.86 1.20 2.02
N ASP A 38 -14.91 0.40 2.52
CA ASP A 38 -14.73 -1.03 2.25
C ASP A 38 -14.46 -1.41 0.79
N LYS A 39 -14.41 -0.43 -0.13
CA LYS A 39 -14.09 -0.65 -1.55
C LYS A 39 -12.74 -1.34 -1.76
N THR A 40 -11.76 -1.11 -0.87
CA THR A 40 -10.41 -1.65 -1.01
C THR A 40 -10.30 -3.14 -0.66
N LYS A 41 -11.35 -3.72 -0.08
CA LYS A 41 -11.36 -5.13 0.33
C LYS A 41 -11.50 -6.09 -0.85
N CYS A 42 -12.20 -5.70 -1.93
CA CYS A 42 -12.48 -6.60 -3.04
C CYS A 42 -11.23 -6.89 -3.89
N TYR A 43 -11.25 -8.07 -4.52
CA TYR A 43 -10.18 -8.54 -5.39
C TYR A 43 -10.01 -7.61 -6.59
N GLU A 44 -11.13 -7.16 -7.16
CA GLU A 44 -11.18 -6.36 -8.37
C GLU A 44 -10.51 -4.99 -8.16
N TRP A 45 -10.74 -4.36 -7.01
CA TRP A 45 -10.11 -3.08 -6.68
C TRP A 45 -8.59 -3.22 -6.57
N ARG A 46 -8.12 -4.31 -5.94
CA ARG A 46 -6.68 -4.59 -5.77
C ARG A 46 -6.02 -4.87 -7.11
N ILE A 47 -6.65 -5.66 -7.99
CA ILE A 47 -6.16 -5.88 -9.36
C ILE A 47 -6.10 -4.56 -10.14
N ASP A 48 -7.14 -3.73 -10.07
CA ASP A 48 -7.13 -2.42 -10.72
C ASP A 48 -5.96 -1.55 -10.25
N GLN A 49 -5.66 -1.50 -8.96
CA GLN A 49 -4.52 -0.73 -8.46
C GLN A 49 -3.17 -1.26 -8.98
N LEU A 50 -3.03 -2.58 -9.06
CA LEU A 50 -1.84 -3.24 -9.60
C LEU A 50 -1.68 -2.98 -11.11
N ASP A 51 -2.77 -3.05 -11.87
CA ASP A 51 -2.78 -2.78 -13.31
C ASP A 51 -2.40 -1.32 -13.61
N ARG A 52 -2.93 -0.38 -12.82
CA ARG A 52 -2.60 1.05 -12.95
C ARG A 52 -1.14 1.34 -12.61
N MET A 53 -0.56 0.64 -11.63
CA MET A 53 0.87 0.74 -11.30
C MET A 53 1.74 0.20 -12.45
N GLU A 54 1.37 -0.95 -13.02
CA GLU A 54 2.06 -1.50 -14.18
C GLU A 54 2.00 -0.56 -15.38
N GLN A 55 0.82 0.01 -15.67
CA GLN A 55 0.64 0.97 -16.76
C GLN A 55 1.49 2.23 -16.56
N MET A 56 1.51 2.81 -15.34
CA MET A 56 2.34 3.97 -15.03
C MET A 56 3.82 3.67 -15.35
N LEU A 57 4.35 2.53 -14.88
CA LEU A 57 5.75 2.18 -15.07
C LEU A 57 6.10 1.88 -16.53
N ARG A 58 5.23 1.16 -17.25
CA ARG A 58 5.47 0.80 -18.66
C ARG A 58 5.36 2.00 -19.59
N ASN A 59 4.32 2.81 -19.43
CA ASN A 59 4.04 3.92 -20.35
C ASN A 59 5.04 5.08 -20.18
N HIS A 60 5.66 5.19 -19.01
CA HIS A 60 6.56 6.28 -18.65
C HIS A 60 8.00 5.79 -18.35
N GLN A 61 8.37 4.59 -18.80
CA GLN A 61 9.66 3.98 -18.51
C GLN A 61 10.84 4.88 -18.92
N GLU A 62 10.79 5.43 -20.12
CA GLU A 62 11.87 6.30 -20.64
C GLU A 62 12.01 7.58 -19.83
N GLU A 63 10.89 8.20 -19.43
CA GLU A 63 10.88 9.40 -18.60
C GLU A 63 11.46 9.12 -17.21
N PHE A 64 11.09 8.00 -16.59
CA PHE A 64 11.65 7.56 -15.32
C PHE A 64 13.16 7.28 -15.42
N CYS A 65 13.60 6.57 -16.44
CA CYS A 65 15.03 6.33 -16.69
C CYS A 65 15.82 7.64 -16.86
N ALA A 66 15.27 8.59 -17.63
CA ALA A 66 15.88 9.90 -17.83
C ALA A 66 15.96 10.70 -16.52
N ALA A 67 14.93 10.65 -15.68
CA ALA A 67 14.94 11.30 -14.36
C ALA A 67 15.97 10.69 -13.40
N LEU A 68 16.12 9.35 -13.40
CA LEU A 68 17.16 8.66 -12.62
C LEU A 68 18.58 9.06 -13.07
N TYR A 69 18.78 9.23 -14.38
CA TYR A 69 20.03 9.76 -14.91
C TYR A 69 20.25 11.21 -14.48
N GLN A 70 19.22 12.05 -14.51
CA GLN A 70 19.32 13.44 -14.11
C GLN A 70 19.63 13.61 -12.61
N ASP A 71 18.98 12.84 -11.74
CA ASP A 71 19.16 12.96 -10.29
C ASP A 71 20.50 12.35 -9.80
N PHE A 72 20.94 11.24 -10.40
CA PHE A 72 22.05 10.43 -9.87
C PHE A 72 23.12 10.01 -10.89
N GLY A 73 22.93 10.27 -12.18
CA GLY A 73 23.81 9.76 -13.22
C GLY A 73 23.83 8.23 -13.31
N LYS A 74 22.75 7.57 -12.85
CA LYS A 74 22.70 6.10 -12.81
C LYS A 74 22.95 5.49 -14.19
N PRO A 75 23.71 4.39 -14.31
CA PRO A 75 23.87 3.70 -15.59
C PRO A 75 22.55 3.04 -16.03
N SER A 76 22.37 2.85 -17.34
CA SER A 76 21.12 2.36 -17.94
C SER A 76 20.62 1.04 -17.34
N PHE A 77 21.52 0.11 -17.01
CA PHE A 77 21.15 -1.15 -16.37
C PHE A 77 20.50 -0.92 -14.99
N GLU A 78 21.06 -0.05 -14.16
CA GLU A 78 20.49 0.28 -12.85
C GLU A 78 19.17 1.05 -12.97
N GLN A 79 19.05 1.92 -13.97
CA GLN A 79 17.78 2.61 -14.26
C GLN A 79 16.66 1.61 -14.58
N LEU A 80 16.95 0.63 -15.45
CA LEU A 80 16.00 -0.42 -15.80
C LEU A 80 15.68 -1.33 -14.62
N PHE A 81 16.66 -1.63 -13.76
CA PHE A 81 16.44 -2.44 -12.57
C PHE A 81 15.40 -1.79 -11.63
N GLU A 82 15.42 -0.48 -11.48
CA GLU A 82 14.44 0.25 -10.67
C GLU A 82 13.00 0.18 -11.16
N ILE A 83 12.79 -0.19 -12.43
CA ILE A 83 11.47 -0.29 -13.06
C ILE A 83 11.04 -1.76 -13.21
N THR A 84 11.96 -2.62 -13.60
CA THR A 84 11.67 -4.04 -13.87
C THR A 84 11.38 -4.84 -12.61
N VAL A 85 12.00 -4.51 -11.48
CA VAL A 85 11.74 -5.20 -10.21
C VAL A 85 10.32 -4.91 -9.68
N PRO A 86 9.85 -3.64 -9.59
CA PRO A 86 8.47 -3.36 -9.21
C PRO A 86 7.46 -4.00 -10.16
N LEU A 87 7.74 -4.03 -11.47
CA LEU A 87 6.89 -4.74 -12.44
C LEU A 87 6.83 -6.26 -12.16
N GLY A 88 7.95 -6.87 -11.78
CA GLY A 88 7.99 -8.26 -11.33
C GLY A 88 7.13 -8.51 -10.10
N ASN A 89 7.16 -7.60 -9.12
CA ASN A 89 6.33 -7.66 -7.92
C ASN A 89 4.84 -7.49 -8.24
N VAL A 90 4.48 -6.56 -9.14
CA VAL A 90 3.10 -6.42 -9.64
C VAL A 90 2.62 -7.74 -10.25
N LYS A 91 3.42 -8.34 -11.13
CA LYS A 91 3.10 -9.62 -11.76
C LYS A 91 2.86 -10.72 -10.71
N TYR A 92 3.78 -10.85 -9.75
CA TYR A 92 3.65 -11.82 -8.66
C TYR A 92 2.31 -11.65 -7.92
N TYR A 93 1.99 -10.43 -7.48
CA TYR A 93 0.74 -10.21 -6.76
C TYR A 93 -0.46 -10.53 -7.64
N ARG A 94 -0.51 -10.09 -8.90
CA ARG A 94 -1.64 -10.38 -9.81
C ARG A 94 -1.89 -11.89 -9.96
N GLU A 95 -0.82 -12.67 -10.14
CA GLU A 95 -0.90 -14.12 -10.33
C GLU A 95 -1.33 -14.86 -9.06
N ASN A 96 -0.94 -14.35 -7.87
CA ASN A 96 -1.14 -15.06 -6.59
C ASN A 96 -2.22 -14.44 -5.70
N LEU A 97 -2.85 -13.33 -6.10
CA LEU A 97 -3.68 -12.51 -5.20
C LEU A 97 -4.85 -13.27 -4.59
N ARG A 98 -5.50 -14.18 -5.35
CA ARG A 98 -6.62 -14.98 -4.83
C ARG A 98 -6.20 -15.87 -3.68
N GLU A 99 -5.06 -16.56 -3.82
CA GLU A 99 -4.49 -17.40 -2.76
C GLU A 99 -4.02 -16.54 -1.58
N LEU A 100 -3.35 -15.42 -1.88
CA LEU A 100 -2.90 -14.48 -0.85
C LEU A 100 -4.06 -13.91 -0.03
N MET A 101 -5.25 -13.73 -0.62
CA MET A 101 -6.45 -13.25 0.07
C MET A 101 -7.26 -14.35 0.76
N ALA A 102 -7.07 -15.63 0.40
CA ALA A 102 -7.92 -16.71 0.87
C ALA A 102 -7.84 -16.88 2.40
N PRO A 103 -8.98 -17.17 3.06
CA PRO A 103 -8.99 -17.64 4.45
C PRO A 103 -8.08 -18.86 4.61
N GLN A 104 -7.26 -18.86 5.66
CA GLN A 104 -6.38 -19.98 5.95
C GLN A 104 -6.95 -20.82 7.09
N PRO A 105 -7.33 -22.09 6.84
CA PRO A 105 -7.74 -23.00 7.92
C PRO A 105 -6.59 -23.24 8.88
N VAL A 106 -6.92 -23.27 10.18
CA VAL A 106 -5.95 -23.56 11.24
C VAL A 106 -6.53 -24.59 12.20
N ALA A 107 -5.64 -25.44 12.73
CA ALA A 107 -5.99 -26.42 13.72
C ALA A 107 -6.49 -25.73 15.01
N ILE A 108 -7.54 -26.31 15.59
CA ILE A 108 -8.08 -25.91 16.89
C ILE A 108 -8.02 -27.12 17.84
N PRO A 109 -8.18 -26.92 19.17
CA PRO A 109 -8.27 -28.05 20.09
C PRO A 109 -9.30 -29.10 19.65
N LYS A 110 -8.92 -30.37 19.62
CA LYS A 110 -9.76 -31.48 19.12
C LYS A 110 -11.15 -31.53 19.76
N GLY A 111 -11.29 -31.15 21.03
CA GLY A 111 -12.59 -31.08 21.70
C GLY A 111 -13.52 -30.03 21.08
N LEU A 112 -12.99 -28.89 20.63
CA LEU A 112 -13.77 -27.87 19.92
C LEU A 112 -14.10 -28.34 18.50
N GLU A 113 -13.15 -28.94 17.81
CA GLU A 113 -13.37 -29.50 16.46
C GLU A 113 -14.46 -30.59 16.48
N ALA A 114 -14.43 -31.48 17.47
CA ALA A 114 -15.42 -32.54 17.65
C ALA A 114 -16.84 -32.02 17.92
N THR A 115 -16.98 -30.75 18.33
CA THR A 115 -18.29 -30.08 18.50
C THR A 115 -18.69 -29.25 17.28
N GLY A 116 -17.99 -29.39 16.15
CA GLY A 116 -18.31 -28.74 14.87
C GLY A 116 -17.72 -27.35 14.68
N ASN A 117 -16.80 -26.91 15.55
CA ASN A 117 -16.12 -25.62 15.38
C ASN A 117 -14.95 -25.73 14.40
N SER A 118 -14.56 -24.62 13.77
CA SER A 118 -13.39 -24.52 12.90
C SER A 118 -12.59 -23.23 13.17
N GLY A 119 -11.28 -23.29 12.92
CA GLY A 119 -10.39 -22.15 13.02
C GLY A 119 -10.03 -21.61 11.64
N LEU A 120 -10.15 -20.30 11.45
CA LEU A 120 -9.77 -19.60 10.21
C LEU A 120 -8.95 -18.36 10.56
N ILE A 121 -7.87 -18.12 9.80
CA ILE A 121 -7.18 -16.84 9.76
C ILE A 121 -7.72 -16.06 8.55
N LEU A 122 -8.28 -14.88 8.82
CA LEU A 122 -8.69 -13.93 7.80
C LEU A 122 -7.62 -12.83 7.67
N LYS A 123 -7.33 -12.44 6.43
CA LYS A 123 -6.34 -11.41 6.11
C LYS A 123 -7.08 -10.13 5.76
N GLU A 124 -7.10 -9.18 6.68
CA GLU A 124 -7.76 -7.90 6.49
C GLU A 124 -6.74 -6.76 6.29
N PRO A 125 -7.04 -5.78 5.42
CA PRO A 125 -6.20 -4.59 5.28
C PRO A 125 -6.21 -3.74 6.56
N TYR A 126 -5.10 -3.08 6.84
CA TYR A 126 -4.89 -2.26 8.03
C TYR A 126 -5.44 -0.84 7.90
N GLY A 127 -5.40 -0.24 6.71
CA GLY A 127 -5.93 1.11 6.49
C GLY A 127 -5.16 1.96 5.49
N ALA A 128 -4.93 3.22 5.87
CA ALA A 128 -4.11 4.14 5.11
C ALA A 128 -2.63 4.02 5.47
N THR A 129 -1.79 3.74 4.47
CA THR A 129 -0.34 3.52 4.61
C THR A 129 0.43 4.70 4.03
N LEU A 130 1.47 5.15 4.74
CA LEU A 130 2.45 6.12 4.23
C LEU A 130 3.73 5.36 3.87
N VAL A 131 4.16 5.48 2.62
CA VAL A 131 5.42 4.89 2.15
C VAL A 131 6.44 6.01 1.94
N ILE A 132 7.57 5.92 2.64
CA ILE A 132 8.66 6.91 2.58
C ILE A 132 9.83 6.30 1.83
N GLY A 133 10.07 6.78 0.62
CA GLY A 133 11.14 6.28 -0.25
C GLY A 133 12.49 6.90 0.10
N PRO A 134 13.59 6.11 0.13
CA PRO A 134 14.95 6.62 0.22
C PRO A 134 15.46 7.10 -1.14
N PHE A 135 16.64 7.72 -1.17
CA PHE A 135 17.21 8.31 -2.39
C PHE A 135 17.97 7.31 -3.27
N ASN A 136 18.45 6.19 -2.72
CA ASN A 136 19.42 5.32 -3.38
C ASN A 136 18.78 4.37 -4.41
N ALA A 137 17.47 4.17 -4.35
CA ALA A 137 16.67 3.52 -5.38
C ALA A 137 15.26 4.12 -5.33
N PRO A 138 15.12 5.39 -5.76
CA PRO A 138 13.96 6.24 -5.47
C PRO A 138 12.65 5.76 -6.09
N ILE A 139 12.70 4.89 -7.10
CA ILE A 139 11.50 4.25 -7.66
C ILE A 139 11.26 2.92 -6.97
N LEU A 140 12.24 2.01 -7.01
CA LEU A 140 12.12 0.65 -6.48
C LEU A 140 11.66 0.63 -5.01
N LEU A 141 12.41 1.30 -4.14
CA LEU A 141 12.19 1.25 -2.69
C LEU A 141 10.99 2.11 -2.25
N LEU A 142 10.45 2.92 -3.15
CA LEU A 142 9.18 3.60 -2.95
C LEU A 142 7.99 2.73 -3.40
N LEU A 143 8.11 2.04 -4.54
CA LEU A 143 6.98 1.34 -5.14
C LEU A 143 6.80 -0.08 -4.63
N ASP A 144 7.86 -0.82 -4.33
CA ASP A 144 7.73 -2.20 -3.83
C ASP A 144 6.83 -2.31 -2.57
N PRO A 145 7.07 -1.53 -1.50
CA PRO A 145 6.17 -1.53 -0.35
C PRO A 145 4.77 -0.96 -0.68
N ALA A 146 4.65 -0.04 -1.63
CA ALA A 146 3.36 0.50 -2.05
C ALA A 146 2.52 -0.56 -2.79
N ILE A 147 3.13 -1.31 -3.70
CA ILE A 147 2.52 -2.42 -4.44
C ILE A 147 2.01 -3.48 -3.45
N ALA A 148 2.85 -3.86 -2.47
CA ALA A 148 2.45 -4.79 -1.42
C ALA A 148 1.26 -4.27 -0.59
N ALA A 149 1.28 -2.99 -0.20
CA ALA A 149 0.21 -2.37 0.56
C ALA A 149 -1.12 -2.36 -0.22
N LEU A 150 -1.08 -1.99 -1.52
CA LEU A 150 -2.24 -2.00 -2.41
C LEU A 150 -2.78 -3.43 -2.62
N ALA A 151 -1.90 -4.40 -2.87
CA ALA A 151 -2.26 -5.82 -2.99
C ALA A 151 -2.91 -6.37 -1.71
N ALA A 152 -2.48 -5.88 -0.54
CA ALA A 152 -3.10 -6.21 0.74
C ALA A 152 -4.45 -5.51 0.98
N GLY A 153 -4.85 -4.55 0.14
CA GLY A 153 -6.12 -3.80 0.26
C GLY A 153 -6.02 -2.50 1.07
N ASN A 154 -4.81 -1.98 1.29
CA ASN A 154 -4.58 -0.70 1.95
C ASN A 154 -4.62 0.44 0.94
N THR A 155 -4.95 1.65 1.41
CA THR A 155 -4.70 2.88 0.66
C THR A 155 -3.26 3.36 0.87
N VAL A 156 -2.69 4.07 -0.10
CA VAL A 156 -1.27 4.46 -0.05
C VAL A 156 -1.08 5.95 -0.30
N VAL A 157 -0.25 6.58 0.54
CA VAL A 157 0.35 7.89 0.32
C VAL A 157 1.84 7.69 0.07
N LEU A 158 2.34 8.18 -1.06
CA LEU A 158 3.76 8.14 -1.37
C LEU A 158 4.45 9.43 -0.91
N LYS A 159 5.60 9.27 -0.25
CA LYS A 159 6.53 10.36 0.03
C LYS A 159 7.88 10.01 -0.61
N PRO A 160 8.13 10.48 -1.85
CA PRO A 160 9.43 10.34 -2.50
C PRO A 160 10.55 11.06 -1.72
N ALA A 161 11.79 10.69 -2.01
CA ALA A 161 12.96 11.40 -1.49
C ALA A 161 13.01 12.82 -2.05
N ASN A 162 13.30 13.80 -1.19
CA ASN A 162 13.46 15.20 -1.57
C ASN A 162 14.77 15.48 -2.32
N THR A 163 15.74 14.57 -2.24
CA THR A 163 17.05 14.65 -2.92
C THR A 163 17.02 14.10 -4.35
N THR A 164 15.88 13.57 -4.81
CA THR A 164 15.66 13.10 -6.19
C THR A 164 14.50 13.87 -6.83
N PRO A 165 14.66 15.19 -7.04
CA PRO A 165 13.57 16.07 -7.45
C PRO A 165 13.02 15.74 -8.84
N ALA A 166 13.85 15.30 -9.80
CA ALA A 166 13.36 14.94 -11.13
C ALA A 166 12.45 13.70 -11.04
N THR A 167 12.88 12.67 -10.31
CA THR A 167 12.11 11.45 -10.09
C THR A 167 10.82 11.73 -9.29
N ALA A 168 10.90 12.55 -8.24
CA ALA A 168 9.75 12.92 -7.41
C ALA A 168 8.67 13.68 -8.21
N ALA A 169 9.09 14.55 -9.15
CA ALA A 169 8.17 15.27 -10.03
C ALA A 169 7.38 14.34 -10.95
N LEU A 170 8.01 13.25 -11.44
CA LEU A 170 7.31 12.26 -12.26
C LEU A 170 6.25 11.49 -11.46
N PHE A 171 6.53 11.14 -10.20
CA PHE A 171 5.48 10.57 -9.34
C PHE A 171 4.31 11.52 -9.16
N GLN A 172 4.56 12.81 -8.94
CA GLN A 172 3.47 13.79 -8.84
C GLN A 172 2.63 13.88 -10.12
N LYS A 173 3.26 13.68 -11.29
CA LYS A 173 2.61 13.76 -12.61
C LYS A 173 1.84 12.49 -12.96
N PHE A 174 2.38 11.32 -12.64
CA PHE A 174 1.92 10.05 -13.19
C PHE A 174 1.29 9.09 -12.18
N VAL A 175 1.39 9.36 -10.87
CA VAL A 175 0.69 8.53 -9.86
C VAL A 175 -0.81 8.53 -10.19
N PRO A 176 -1.40 7.34 -10.42
CA PRO A 176 -2.81 7.24 -10.77
C PRO A 176 -3.71 7.69 -9.59
N GLN A 177 -4.78 8.46 -9.88
CA GLN A 177 -5.77 8.92 -8.88
C GLN A 177 -6.90 7.92 -8.64
#